data_AF-R7BNV5-F1
#
_entry.id   AF-R7BNV5-F1
#
_cell.length_a   1.000
_cell.length_b   1.000
_cell.length_c   1.000
_cell.angle_alpha   90.00
_cell.angle_beta   90.00
_cell.angle_gamma   90.00
#
_symmetry.space_group_name_H-M   'P 1'
#
loop_
_entity.id
_entity.type
_entity.pdbx_description
1 polymer ?
#
loop_
_entity_poly.entity_id
_entity_poly.type
_entity_poly.pdbx_seq_one_letter_code
_entity_poly.pdbx_strand_id
1 'polypeptide(L)'
;MKHVRLTLQNNTKDNSLESFIENLTGDSHLRVQDDLGDGFVRLKAAEAQRRQAKQDIRSFEDVVIEMLRNSRDANAHTIFVACWKEQSFRHVTMIDDGDGIPPSLHKTVFEPFVTSKLDSFHSDRWGVHGRGMALYSIKENTDDARVIHSDRGKGAVLHVSASLETLTEKRDQSSYPVVTHDENGQLVLRGPHNILRTVMEFAIDERRFVQVYFGSPVEIAATLYAFSLQENEMSSFSLSANLEEKPYIEWLSHSFDPDSFAETAQNLSLPLSSRSARRILDGSINPLPPYLSYLGTSASERTNNPDSKTPKTLPSFNLFNDARGLKLAEKDIDTFKERLATAYKPLADAYYLNSGIEPMVTVKKDKITVTFEVEKYR
;
A
#
# COMPACT_ATOMS: atom_id res chain seq x y z
N MET A 1 -23.85 67.09 16.19
CA MET A 1 -22.72 66.20 16.54
C MET A 1 -23.28 64.80 16.72
N LYS A 2 -22.83 63.84 15.91
CA LYS A 2 -23.37 62.47 15.85
C LYS A 2 -22.90 61.65 17.05
N HIS A 3 -23.84 61.02 17.75
CA HIS A 3 -23.57 59.88 18.61
C HIS A 3 -23.17 58.68 17.75
N VAL A 4 -22.06 58.02 18.10
CA VAL A 4 -21.72 56.67 17.60
C VAL A 4 -21.60 55.75 18.80
N ARG A 5 -22.52 54.78 18.82
CA ARG A 5 -22.60 53.65 19.75
C ARG A 5 -21.69 52.56 19.19
N LEU A 6 -20.65 52.17 19.95
CA LEU A 6 -19.82 51.01 19.58
C LEU A 6 -20.34 49.77 20.31
N THR A 7 -20.85 48.87 19.50
CA THR A 7 -21.38 47.55 19.82
C THR A 7 -20.24 46.60 20.19
N LEU A 8 -20.43 45.80 21.24
CA LEU A 8 -19.55 44.68 21.59
C LEU A 8 -19.55 43.63 20.47
N GLN A 9 -18.36 43.29 19.96
CA GLN A 9 -18.11 42.03 19.26
C GLN A 9 -17.14 41.20 20.11
N ASN A 10 -17.66 40.10 20.66
CA ASN A 10 -16.90 39.02 21.27
C ASN A 10 -16.33 38.11 20.17
N ASN A 11 -15.01 37.90 20.18
CA ASN A 11 -14.30 36.62 19.94
C ASN A 11 -12.90 36.90 19.40
N THR A 12 -11.90 36.97 20.28
CA THR A 12 -10.45 36.75 19.99
C THR A 12 -9.62 36.95 21.27
N LYS A 13 -9.98 36.29 22.39
CA LYS A 13 -9.24 36.47 23.66
C LYS A 13 -8.78 35.21 24.40
N ASP A 14 -9.13 34.01 23.96
CA ASP A 14 -8.70 32.80 24.68
C ASP A 14 -7.28 32.35 24.31
N ASN A 15 -6.90 32.37 23.02
CA ASN A 15 -5.54 31.95 22.63
C ASN A 15 -4.42 32.88 23.12
N SER A 16 -4.69 34.14 23.48
CA SER A 16 -3.66 35.08 23.94
C SER A 16 -3.34 34.95 25.43
N LEU A 17 -4.28 34.43 26.22
CA LEU A 17 -4.08 34.27 27.67
C LEU A 17 -3.35 32.97 27.97
N GLU A 18 -3.69 31.90 27.24
CA GLU A 18 -3.01 30.59 27.33
C GLU A 18 -1.54 30.72 26.93
N SER A 19 -1.25 31.34 25.79
CA SER A 19 0.12 31.60 25.32
C SER A 19 0.91 32.59 26.20
N PHE A 20 0.23 33.49 26.91
CA PHE A 20 0.85 34.39 27.88
C PHE A 20 1.17 33.67 29.21
N ILE A 21 0.28 32.77 29.66
CA ILE A 21 0.49 31.94 30.84
C ILE A 21 1.59 30.88 30.58
N GLU A 22 1.65 30.31 29.37
CA GLU A 22 2.73 29.41 28.91
C GLU A 22 4.11 30.06 29.06
N ASN A 23 4.25 31.32 28.66
CA ASN A 23 5.51 32.07 28.77
C ASN A 23 5.86 32.49 30.21
N LEU A 24 4.88 32.62 31.12
CA LEU A 24 5.10 33.11 32.48
C LEU A 24 5.25 32.00 33.54
N THR A 25 4.61 30.84 33.34
CA THR A 25 4.60 29.76 34.36
C THR A 25 5.60 28.64 34.08
N GLY A 26 6.23 28.62 32.91
CA GLY A 26 7.08 27.52 32.48
C GLY A 26 6.25 26.27 32.15
N ASP A 27 6.64 25.54 31.12
CA ASP A 27 5.93 24.37 30.58
C ASP A 27 5.56 23.28 31.61
N SER A 28 6.07 23.31 32.83
CA SER A 28 5.85 22.28 33.86
C SER A 28 4.40 22.24 34.36
N HIS A 29 3.77 23.39 34.63
CA HIS A 29 2.45 23.41 35.30
C HIS A 29 1.28 23.02 34.37
N LEU A 30 1.47 23.09 33.05
CA LEU A 30 0.45 22.71 32.07
C LEU A 30 0.41 21.20 31.81
N ARG A 31 1.51 20.49 32.08
CA ARG A 31 1.69 19.05 31.82
C ARG A 31 1.36 18.16 33.01
N VAL A 32 1.35 18.73 34.21
CA VAL A 32 1.09 18.05 35.48
C VAL A 32 -0.38 18.19 35.86
N GLN A 33 -1.00 17.06 36.24
CA GLN A 33 -2.33 17.01 36.84
C GLN A 33 -2.23 17.27 38.34
N ASP A 34 -1.39 16.49 39.04
CA ASP A 34 -1.19 16.60 40.49
C ASP A 34 0.33 16.62 40.79
N ASP A 35 0.78 17.55 41.63
CA ASP A 35 2.09 17.46 42.30
C ASP A 35 1.91 16.63 43.57
N LEU A 36 2.64 15.52 43.66
CA LEU A 36 2.53 14.56 44.77
C LEU A 36 3.58 14.82 45.86
N GLY A 37 4.42 15.84 45.72
CA GLY A 37 5.56 16.10 46.59
C GLY A 37 6.80 15.29 46.24
N ASP A 38 7.93 15.61 46.87
CA ASP A 38 9.22 14.92 46.72
C ASP A 38 9.74 14.76 45.27
N GLY A 39 9.30 15.63 44.36
CA GLY A 39 9.65 15.59 42.94
C GLY A 39 8.82 14.60 42.10
N PHE A 40 7.78 13.99 42.68
CA PHE A 40 6.85 13.11 41.97
C PHE A 40 5.64 13.91 41.46
N VAL A 41 5.31 13.73 40.19
CA VAL A 41 4.16 14.39 39.56
C VAL A 41 3.30 13.37 38.82
N ARG A 42 1.99 13.54 38.88
CA ARG A 42 1.04 12.85 38.01
C ARG A 42 0.87 13.67 36.74
N LEU A 43 1.11 13.10 35.57
CA LEU A 43 0.93 13.78 34.29
C LEU A 43 -0.55 13.88 33.92
N LYS A 44 -0.93 14.94 33.19
CA LYS A 44 -2.23 14.98 32.50
C LYS A 44 -2.28 13.89 31.43
N ALA A 45 -3.46 13.33 31.19
CA ALA A 45 -3.65 12.29 30.17
C ALA A 45 -3.13 12.72 28.78
N ALA A 46 -3.39 13.97 28.38
CA ALA A 46 -2.88 14.53 27.13
C ALA A 46 -1.35 14.52 27.03
N GLU A 47 -0.65 14.83 28.14
CA GLU A 47 0.81 14.77 28.16
C GLU A 47 1.32 13.33 28.06
N ALA A 48 0.67 12.38 28.75
CA ALA A 48 1.02 10.97 28.65
C ALA A 48 0.82 10.43 27.23
N GLN A 49 -0.27 10.80 26.56
CA GLN A 49 -0.55 10.47 25.15
C GLN A 49 0.54 11.01 24.21
N ARG A 50 0.92 12.29 24.35
CA ARG A 50 2.00 12.88 23.54
C ARG A 50 3.35 12.20 23.74
N ARG A 51 3.67 11.82 24.99
CA ARG A 51 4.91 11.08 25.28
C ARG A 51 4.90 9.69 24.67
N GLN A 52 3.76 8.99 24.74
CA GLN A 52 3.60 7.71 24.08
C GLN A 52 3.75 7.85 22.56
N ALA A 53 3.09 8.84 21.95
CA ALA A 53 3.20 9.11 20.52
C ALA A 53 4.65 9.29 20.07
N LYS A 54 5.46 10.05 20.83
CA LYS A 54 6.91 10.23 20.55
C LYS A 54 7.74 8.96 20.70
N GLN A 55 7.30 8.01 21.50
CA GLN A 55 7.97 6.71 21.65
C GLN A 55 7.57 5.75 20.53
N ASP A 56 6.30 5.81 20.11
CA ASP A 56 5.74 4.99 19.04
C ASP A 56 6.34 5.40 17.68
N ILE A 57 6.53 6.70 17.41
CA ILE A 57 7.13 7.22 16.17
C ILE A 57 8.47 7.92 16.46
N ARG A 58 9.58 7.26 16.11
CA ARG A 58 10.95 7.80 16.31
C ARG A 58 11.68 8.04 15.00
N SER A 59 11.20 7.42 13.93
CA SER A 59 11.76 7.50 12.59
C SER A 59 10.67 7.38 11.53
N PHE A 60 10.96 7.79 10.30
CA PHE A 60 9.98 7.66 9.22
C PHE A 60 9.64 6.18 8.91
N GLU A 61 10.54 5.24 9.21
CA GLU A 61 10.22 3.81 9.15
C GLU A 61 9.08 3.42 10.09
N ASP A 62 8.98 4.04 11.26
CA ASP A 62 7.91 3.78 12.22
C ASP A 62 6.56 4.27 11.66
N VAL A 63 6.54 5.40 10.94
CA VAL A 63 5.35 5.86 10.21
C VAL A 63 4.90 4.84 9.18
N VAL A 64 5.83 4.37 8.34
CA VAL A 64 5.52 3.41 7.27
C VAL A 64 4.97 2.11 7.85
N ILE A 65 5.58 1.56 8.89
CA ILE A 65 5.07 0.30 9.46
C ILE A 65 3.70 0.48 10.14
N GLU A 66 3.48 1.56 10.88
CA GLU A 66 2.18 1.80 11.51
C GLU A 66 1.06 1.98 10.48
N MET A 67 1.35 2.63 9.34
CA MET A 67 0.39 2.71 8.25
C MET A 67 0.09 1.34 7.62
N LEU A 68 1.12 0.51 7.36
CA LEU A 68 0.94 -0.86 6.85
C LEU A 68 0.10 -1.72 7.80
N ARG A 69 0.38 -1.64 9.11
CA ARG A 69 -0.39 -2.33 10.15
C ARG A 69 -1.84 -1.87 10.17
N ASN A 70 -2.10 -0.57 10.03
CA ASN A 70 -3.46 -0.03 9.95
C ASN A 70 -4.23 -0.56 8.73
N SER A 71 -3.61 -0.61 7.54
CA SER A 71 -4.26 -1.16 6.34
C SER A 71 -4.57 -2.66 6.50
N ARG A 72 -3.62 -3.47 6.99
CA ARG A 72 -3.88 -4.89 7.32
C ARG A 72 -5.02 -5.01 8.33
N ASP A 73 -4.98 -4.19 9.38
CA ASP A 73 -6.00 -4.20 10.42
C ASP A 73 -7.38 -3.78 9.89
N ALA A 74 -7.45 -2.97 8.84
CA ALA A 74 -8.66 -2.65 8.10
C ALA A 74 -9.07 -3.74 7.09
N ASN A 75 -8.54 -4.95 7.21
CA ASN A 75 -8.82 -6.10 6.33
C ASN A 75 -8.44 -5.87 4.85
N ALA A 76 -7.45 -5.02 4.59
CA ALA A 76 -6.88 -4.90 3.25
C ALA A 76 -6.18 -6.20 2.82
N HIS A 77 -6.43 -6.61 1.59
CA HIS A 77 -5.74 -7.72 0.93
C HIS A 77 -4.64 -7.21 0.00
N THR A 78 -4.74 -5.97 -0.45
CA THR A 78 -3.79 -5.32 -1.35
C THR A 78 -3.43 -3.94 -0.83
N ILE A 79 -2.14 -3.64 -0.71
CA ILE A 79 -1.64 -2.34 -0.27
C ILE A 79 -0.62 -1.81 -1.28
N PHE A 80 -0.85 -0.59 -1.76
CA PHE A 80 0.04 0.16 -2.61
C PHE A 80 0.72 1.27 -1.81
N VAL A 81 2.04 1.27 -1.78
CA VAL A 81 2.85 2.21 -1.00
C VAL A 81 3.71 3.04 -1.94
N ALA A 82 3.32 4.30 -2.14
CA ALA A 82 4.13 5.28 -2.84
C ALA A 82 5.01 6.02 -1.83
N CYS A 83 6.33 5.91 -1.95
CA CYS A 83 7.28 6.58 -1.07
C CYS A 83 8.28 7.39 -1.89
N TRP A 84 8.46 8.66 -1.55
CA TRP A 84 9.41 9.54 -2.24
C TRP A 84 10.00 10.58 -1.31
N LYS A 85 11.09 11.19 -1.76
CA LYS A 85 11.74 12.31 -1.08
C LYS A 85 11.65 13.53 -1.99
N GLU A 86 11.21 14.63 -1.42
CA GLU A 86 11.27 15.93 -2.08
C GLU A 86 12.01 16.89 -1.15
N GLN A 87 13.20 17.33 -1.57
CA GLN A 87 14.08 18.17 -0.75
C GLN A 87 14.38 17.51 0.62
N SER A 88 14.07 18.20 1.73
CA SER A 88 14.18 17.70 3.09
C SER A 88 12.93 16.97 3.60
N PHE A 89 11.90 16.80 2.77
CA PHE A 89 10.67 16.11 3.16
C PHE A 89 10.65 14.68 2.64
N ARG A 90 10.20 13.78 3.52
CA ARG A 90 9.85 12.41 3.18
C ARG A 90 8.33 12.30 3.13
N HIS A 91 7.85 11.68 2.07
CA HIS A 91 6.43 11.48 1.82
C HIS A 91 6.11 10.01 1.67
N VAL A 92 4.94 9.60 2.17
CA VAL A 92 4.33 8.32 1.88
C VAL A 92 2.83 8.50 1.61
N THR A 93 2.35 7.85 0.56
CA THR A 93 0.93 7.66 0.31
C THR A 93 0.66 6.16 0.32
N MET A 94 -0.30 5.71 1.13
CA MET A 94 -0.79 4.33 1.11
C MET A 94 -2.20 4.29 0.59
N ILE A 95 -2.42 3.38 -0.37
CA ILE A 95 -3.72 3.10 -0.97
C ILE A 95 -4.01 1.62 -0.72
N ASP A 96 -5.13 1.31 -0.11
CA ASP A 96 -5.53 -0.06 0.18
C ASP A 96 -6.98 -0.35 -0.24
N ASP A 97 -7.33 -1.63 -0.26
CA ASP A 97 -8.65 -2.17 -0.59
C ASP A 97 -9.44 -2.61 0.66
N GLY A 98 -9.11 -2.07 1.83
CA GLY A 98 -9.73 -2.45 3.09
C GLY A 98 -11.15 -1.91 3.30
N ASP A 99 -11.65 -2.07 4.53
CA ASP A 99 -13.01 -1.68 4.94
C ASP A 99 -13.28 -0.17 4.81
N GLY A 100 -12.23 0.65 4.80
CA GLY A 100 -12.31 2.11 4.71
C GLY A 100 -12.86 2.82 5.95
N ILE A 101 -12.70 4.13 5.96
CA ILE A 101 -13.03 5.04 7.05
C ILE A 101 -14.22 5.90 6.61
N PRO A 102 -15.35 5.90 7.35
CA PRO A 102 -16.49 6.75 7.03
C PRO A 102 -16.09 8.24 6.97
N PRO A 103 -16.62 9.03 6.02
CA PRO A 103 -16.29 10.46 5.88
C PRO A 103 -16.42 11.28 7.16
N SER A 104 -17.41 10.99 7.98
CA SER A 104 -17.63 11.67 9.26
C SER A 104 -16.50 11.47 10.29
N LEU A 105 -15.66 10.44 10.11
CA LEU A 105 -14.60 10.06 11.03
C LEU A 105 -13.19 10.43 10.54
N HIS A 106 -13.03 10.97 9.32
CA HIS A 106 -11.71 11.23 8.72
C HIS A 106 -10.78 12.09 9.58
N LYS A 107 -11.34 13.00 10.39
CA LYS A 107 -10.58 13.80 11.36
C LYS A 107 -10.41 13.06 12.69
N THR A 108 -11.50 12.47 13.19
CA THR A 108 -11.55 11.82 14.50
C THR A 108 -10.65 10.59 14.59
N VAL A 109 -10.37 9.87 13.50
CA VAL A 109 -9.43 8.74 13.53
C VAL A 109 -7.99 9.12 13.90
N PHE A 110 -7.64 10.41 13.84
CA PHE A 110 -6.34 10.91 14.31
C PHE A 110 -6.36 11.38 15.77
N GLU A 111 -7.49 11.28 16.47
CA GLU A 111 -7.58 11.56 17.91
C GLU A 111 -7.11 10.34 18.73
N PRO A 112 -6.54 10.55 19.93
CA PRO A 112 -6.03 9.46 20.74
C PRO A 112 -7.14 8.51 21.21
N PHE A 113 -6.84 7.23 21.23
CA PHE A 113 -7.74 6.12 21.63
C PHE A 113 -8.95 5.86 20.72
N VAL A 114 -8.98 6.45 19.52
CA VAL A 114 -10.02 6.14 18.53
C VAL A 114 -9.67 4.84 17.83
N THR A 115 -10.54 3.84 17.94
CA THR A 115 -10.36 2.51 17.35
C THR A 115 -11.70 1.87 17.01
N SER A 116 -11.76 1.09 15.92
CA SER A 116 -12.90 0.24 15.57
C SER A 116 -12.85 -1.14 16.25
N LYS A 117 -11.81 -1.37 17.06
CA LYS A 117 -11.30 -2.67 17.45
C LYS A 117 -11.22 -2.80 18.98
N LEU A 118 -12.39 -2.87 19.62
CA LEU A 118 -12.55 -2.88 21.09
C LEU A 118 -11.89 -4.09 21.76
N ASP A 119 -11.99 -5.28 21.16
CA ASP A 119 -11.53 -6.54 21.78
C ASP A 119 -10.19 -7.06 21.24
N SER A 120 -9.57 -6.36 20.29
CA SER A 120 -8.41 -6.87 19.55
C SER A 120 -7.11 -6.20 20.01
N PHE A 121 -6.67 -6.55 21.22
CA PHE A 121 -5.31 -6.27 21.66
C PHE A 121 -4.37 -7.32 21.06
N HIS A 122 -3.56 -6.93 20.08
CA HIS A 122 -2.64 -7.83 19.40
C HIS A 122 -1.20 -7.34 19.56
N SER A 123 -0.28 -8.29 19.76
CA SER A 123 1.15 -8.06 19.73
C SER A 123 1.72 -8.76 18.52
N ASP A 124 2.46 -8.03 17.70
CA ASP A 124 3.27 -8.56 16.62
C ASP A 124 4.74 -8.19 16.85
N ARG A 125 5.62 -8.39 15.86
CA ARG A 125 7.06 -8.11 16.02
C ARG A 125 7.36 -6.61 16.17
N TRP A 126 6.45 -5.73 15.73
CA TRP A 126 6.61 -4.27 15.81
C TRP A 126 6.03 -3.69 17.09
N GLY A 127 5.36 -4.52 17.89
CA GLY A 127 4.86 -4.18 19.22
C GLY A 127 3.36 -4.38 19.32
N VAL A 128 2.75 -3.67 20.25
CA VAL A 128 1.31 -3.79 20.51
C VAL A 128 0.53 -2.80 19.65
N HIS A 129 -0.56 -3.26 19.06
CA HIS A 129 -1.53 -2.43 18.35
C HIS A 129 -2.96 -2.67 18.86
N GLY A 130 -3.94 -1.92 18.32
CA GLY A 130 -5.34 -1.96 18.75
C GLY A 130 -5.72 -0.95 19.84
N ARG A 131 -4.75 -0.15 20.33
CA ARG A 131 -4.97 0.87 21.39
C ARG A 131 -5.62 2.17 20.89
N GLY A 132 -5.82 2.32 19.58
CA GLY A 132 -6.28 3.57 18.99
C GLY A 132 -5.26 4.72 19.02
N MET A 133 -3.96 4.40 19.04
CA MET A 133 -2.88 5.41 19.13
C MET A 133 -2.08 5.57 17.84
N ALA A 134 -2.16 4.65 16.87
CA ALA A 134 -1.27 4.63 15.72
C ALA A 134 -1.37 5.91 14.85
N LEU A 135 -2.58 6.25 14.38
CA LEU A 135 -2.80 7.44 13.56
C LEU A 135 -2.56 8.73 14.34
N TYR A 136 -2.97 8.80 15.61
CA TYR A 136 -2.63 9.92 16.50
C TYR A 136 -1.11 10.12 16.62
N SER A 137 -0.37 9.02 16.82
CA SER A 137 1.09 9.06 16.98
C SER A 137 1.79 9.50 15.72
N ILE A 138 1.31 9.07 14.55
CA ILE A 138 1.77 9.61 13.27
C ILE A 138 1.49 11.11 13.22
N LYS A 139 0.23 11.52 13.41
CA LYS A 139 -0.18 12.93 13.28
C LYS A 139 0.62 13.86 14.19
N GLU A 140 0.92 13.43 15.41
CA GLU A 140 1.63 14.27 16.39
C GLU A 140 3.14 14.39 16.13
N ASN A 141 3.72 13.50 15.31
CA ASN A 141 5.17 13.48 15.03
C ASN A 141 5.51 13.83 13.57
N THR A 142 4.54 14.23 12.76
CA THR A 142 4.72 14.54 11.34
C THR A 142 4.13 15.90 11.00
N ASP A 143 4.68 16.57 9.99
CA ASP A 143 4.18 17.87 9.53
C ASP A 143 2.78 17.78 8.92
N ASP A 144 2.47 16.67 8.26
CA ASP A 144 1.16 16.41 7.71
C ASP A 144 0.83 14.91 7.72
N ALA A 145 -0.41 14.61 8.12
CA ALA A 145 -1.01 13.30 8.09
C ALA A 145 -2.52 13.48 7.93
N ARG A 146 -3.10 12.86 6.91
CA ARG A 146 -4.52 13.00 6.56
C ARG A 146 -5.06 11.82 5.78
N VAL A 147 -6.37 11.61 5.90
CA VAL A 147 -7.15 10.85 4.93
C VAL A 147 -7.32 11.73 3.69
N ILE A 148 -6.89 11.24 2.53
CA ILE A 148 -7.13 11.87 1.22
C ILE A 148 -8.51 11.47 0.73
N HIS A 149 -8.74 10.16 0.69
CA HIS A 149 -10.01 9.54 0.33
C HIS A 149 -10.22 8.30 1.19
N SER A 150 -11.43 8.11 1.71
CA SER A 150 -11.82 6.85 2.31
C SER A 150 -13.34 6.84 2.48
N ASP A 151 -13.95 5.68 2.32
CA ASP A 151 -15.37 5.46 2.57
C ASP A 151 -15.59 3.97 2.83
N ARG A 152 -16.73 3.61 3.42
CA ARG A 152 -17.06 2.22 3.75
C ARG A 152 -17.01 1.34 2.50
N GLY A 153 -16.18 0.30 2.55
CA GLY A 153 -16.01 -0.69 1.49
C GLY A 153 -15.28 -0.21 0.24
N LYS A 154 -14.67 1.00 0.26
CA LYS A 154 -13.92 1.55 -0.88
C LYS A 154 -12.41 1.56 -0.68
N GLY A 155 -11.93 1.08 0.47
CA GLY A 155 -10.54 1.23 0.89
C GLY A 155 -10.20 2.60 1.45
N ALA A 156 -8.91 2.84 1.64
CA ALA A 156 -8.38 4.11 2.13
C ALA A 156 -7.19 4.59 1.31
N VAL A 157 -7.09 5.92 1.17
CA VAL A 157 -5.94 6.66 0.66
C VAL A 157 -5.48 7.57 1.79
N LEU A 158 -4.34 7.24 2.40
CA LEU A 158 -3.73 8.00 3.48
C LEU A 158 -2.43 8.62 2.99
N HIS A 159 -2.22 9.89 3.31
CA HIS A 159 -0.96 10.58 3.02
C HIS A 159 -0.32 11.07 4.31
N VAL A 160 0.99 10.93 4.38
CA VAL A 160 1.83 11.45 5.45
C VAL A 160 3.09 12.07 4.86
N SER A 161 3.49 13.22 5.40
CA SER A 161 4.77 13.85 5.10
C SER A 161 5.41 14.41 6.35
N ALA A 162 6.74 14.34 6.40
CA ALA A 162 7.52 14.90 7.49
C ALA A 162 8.86 15.46 7.00
N SER A 163 9.28 16.55 7.61
CA SER A 163 10.62 17.09 7.48
C SER A 163 11.62 16.14 8.13
N LEU A 164 12.67 15.79 7.40
CA LEU A 164 13.77 14.96 7.91
C LEU A 164 14.66 15.70 8.91
N GLU A 165 14.41 17.00 9.14
CA GLU A 165 15.05 17.78 10.20
C GLU A 165 14.41 17.50 11.57
N THR A 166 13.12 17.16 11.61
CA THR A 166 12.34 16.90 12.83
C THR A 166 12.13 15.41 13.06
N LEU A 167 11.76 14.66 12.01
CA LEU A 167 11.60 13.21 12.03
C LEU A 167 12.59 12.56 11.07
N THR A 168 13.71 12.10 11.61
CA THR A 168 14.77 11.49 10.79
C THR A 168 14.35 10.14 10.19
N GLU A 169 15.02 9.74 9.12
CA GLU A 169 14.99 8.38 8.58
C GLU A 169 16.31 7.67 8.88
N LYS A 170 16.30 6.34 8.93
CA LYS A 170 17.53 5.58 9.18
C LYS A 170 18.51 5.73 8.01
N ARG A 171 19.79 5.47 8.27
CA ARG A 171 20.83 5.56 7.24
C ARG A 171 20.61 4.52 6.14
N ASP A 172 21.00 4.89 4.93
CA ASP A 172 20.90 4.07 3.71
C ASP A 172 19.45 3.70 3.34
N GLN A 173 18.76 4.57 2.61
CA GLN A 173 17.40 4.34 2.08
C GLN A 173 17.39 3.73 0.68
N SER A 174 18.53 3.21 0.21
CA SER A 174 18.72 2.75 -1.17
C SER A 174 19.02 1.25 -1.27
N SER A 175 19.67 0.68 -0.26
CA SER A 175 20.02 -0.74 -0.28
C SER A 175 18.81 -1.60 0.06
N TYR A 176 18.51 -2.54 -0.83
CA TYR A 176 17.52 -3.57 -0.58
C TYR A 176 18.01 -4.58 0.46
N PRO A 177 17.12 -5.14 1.29
CA PRO A 177 17.46 -6.27 2.13
C PRO A 177 17.72 -7.53 1.29
N VAL A 178 18.55 -8.43 1.82
CA VAL A 178 18.91 -9.69 1.16
C VAL A 178 18.63 -10.85 2.10
N VAL A 179 18.07 -11.93 1.55
CA VAL A 179 17.90 -13.18 2.28
C VAL A 179 19.23 -13.93 2.31
N THR A 180 19.68 -14.27 3.51
CA THR A 180 20.90 -15.06 3.75
C THR A 180 20.59 -16.21 4.70
N HIS A 181 21.55 -17.10 4.92
CA HIS A 181 21.48 -18.10 5.98
C HIS A 181 22.26 -17.61 7.20
N ASP A 182 21.77 -17.87 8.41
CA ASP A 182 22.54 -17.70 9.63
C ASP A 182 23.49 -18.88 9.89
N GLU A 183 24.18 -18.84 11.03
CA GLU A 183 25.12 -19.88 11.45
C GLU A 183 24.46 -21.25 11.65
N ASN A 184 23.14 -21.28 11.86
CA ASN A 184 22.33 -22.50 12.02
C ASN A 184 21.67 -22.95 10.70
N GLY A 185 21.92 -22.26 9.58
CA GLY A 185 21.28 -22.54 8.30
C GLY A 185 19.83 -22.05 8.20
N GLN A 186 19.38 -21.16 9.10
CA GLN A 186 18.05 -20.55 9.04
C GLN A 186 18.08 -19.32 8.14
N LEU A 187 17.01 -19.13 7.35
CA LEU A 187 16.86 -17.95 6.51
C LEU A 187 16.68 -16.69 7.37
N VAL A 188 17.52 -15.69 7.15
CA VAL A 188 17.48 -14.39 7.83
C VAL A 188 17.62 -13.26 6.82
N LEU A 189 16.76 -12.25 6.97
CA LEU A 189 16.83 -11.02 6.21
C LEU A 189 17.95 -10.12 6.77
N ARG A 190 18.93 -9.78 5.93
CA ARG A 190 20.06 -8.90 6.24
C ARG A 190 19.98 -7.62 5.43
N GLY A 191 20.67 -6.57 5.90
CA GLY A 191 20.68 -5.26 5.26
C GLY A 191 20.33 -4.15 6.25
N PRO A 192 20.43 -2.88 5.84
CA PRO A 192 20.05 -1.75 6.69
C PRO A 192 18.57 -1.85 7.10
N HIS A 193 18.25 -1.45 8.32
CA HIS A 193 16.87 -1.38 8.81
C HIS A 193 16.14 -0.14 8.26
N ASN A 194 16.18 0.06 6.95
CA ASN A 194 15.58 1.20 6.26
C ASN A 194 14.12 0.94 5.87
N ILE A 195 13.49 1.89 5.17
CA ILE A 195 12.09 1.77 4.72
C ILE A 195 11.91 0.52 3.83
N LEU A 196 12.83 0.27 2.89
CA LEU A 196 12.79 -0.90 1.99
C LEU A 196 12.72 -2.21 2.79
N ARG A 197 13.59 -2.35 3.79
CA ARG A 197 13.60 -3.52 4.67
C ARG A 197 12.35 -3.60 5.54
N THR A 198 11.88 -2.49 6.10
CA THR A 198 10.68 -2.46 6.93
C THR A 198 9.46 -2.97 6.16
N VAL A 199 9.24 -2.47 4.93
CA VAL A 199 8.15 -2.91 4.05
C VAL A 199 8.32 -4.37 3.66
N MET A 200 9.55 -4.81 3.38
CA MET A 200 9.83 -6.20 3.03
C MET A 200 9.54 -7.16 4.19
N GLU A 201 9.96 -6.82 5.40
CA GLU A 201 9.70 -7.62 6.60
C GLU A 201 8.19 -7.74 6.84
N PHE A 202 7.43 -6.65 6.67
CA PHE A 202 5.96 -6.70 6.71
C PHE A 202 5.38 -7.61 5.62
N ALA A 203 5.83 -7.46 4.37
CA ALA A 203 5.37 -8.29 3.26
C ALA A 203 5.67 -9.78 3.47
N ILE A 204 6.78 -10.13 4.13
CA ILE A 204 7.11 -11.52 4.48
C ILE A 204 6.16 -12.05 5.55
N ASP A 205 5.97 -11.30 6.63
CA ASP A 205 5.18 -11.71 7.79
C ASP A 205 3.71 -11.89 7.40
N GLU A 206 3.18 -10.97 6.59
CA GLU A 206 1.77 -10.93 6.19
C GLU A 206 1.47 -11.61 4.84
N ARG A 207 2.46 -12.27 4.21
CA ARG A 207 2.38 -12.82 2.83
C ARG A 207 1.20 -13.76 2.54
N ARG A 208 0.54 -14.27 3.57
CA ARG A 208 -0.63 -15.17 3.42
C ARG A 208 -1.95 -14.41 3.27
N PHE A 209 -1.97 -13.15 3.66
CA PHE A 209 -3.19 -12.34 3.78
C PHE A 209 -3.10 -11.05 2.97
N VAL A 210 -1.90 -10.45 2.89
CA VAL A 210 -1.71 -9.13 2.29
C VAL A 210 -0.64 -9.17 1.20
N GLN A 211 -0.97 -8.63 0.04
CA GLN A 211 -0.05 -8.35 -1.05
C GLN A 211 0.35 -6.87 -1.02
N VAL A 212 1.65 -6.60 -1.03
CA VAL A 212 2.18 -5.23 -0.96
C VAL A 212 2.88 -4.87 -2.26
N TYR A 213 2.62 -3.68 -2.79
CA TYR A 213 3.35 -3.04 -3.87
C TYR A 213 4.04 -1.80 -3.33
N PHE A 214 5.32 -1.61 -3.62
CA PHE A 214 6.11 -0.51 -3.07
C PHE A 214 7.01 0.12 -4.13
N GLY A 215 6.93 1.44 -4.28
CA GLY A 215 7.78 2.18 -5.22
C GLY A 215 7.52 3.68 -5.22
N SER A 216 7.94 4.35 -6.29
CA SER A 216 7.68 5.78 -6.50
C SER A 216 6.21 6.04 -6.86
N PRO A 217 5.72 7.29 -6.73
CA PRO A 217 4.36 7.66 -7.15
C PRO A 217 4.01 7.26 -8.58
N VAL A 218 4.96 7.40 -9.50
CA VAL A 218 4.77 7.05 -10.92
C VAL A 218 4.63 5.54 -11.11
N GLU A 219 5.45 4.75 -10.42
CA GLU A 219 5.38 3.28 -10.49
C GLU A 219 4.10 2.74 -9.83
N ILE A 220 3.68 3.33 -8.70
CA ILE A 220 2.43 2.97 -8.05
C ILE A 220 1.22 3.34 -8.91
N ALA A 221 1.20 4.52 -9.53
CA ALA A 221 0.15 4.89 -10.47
C ALA A 221 0.06 3.93 -11.67
N ALA A 222 1.21 3.50 -12.22
CA ALA A 222 1.25 2.50 -13.27
C ALA A 222 0.70 1.14 -12.82
N THR A 223 1.03 0.75 -11.58
CA THR A 223 0.60 -0.51 -10.98
C THR A 223 -0.91 -0.50 -10.72
N LEU A 224 -1.45 0.57 -10.15
CA LEU A 224 -2.90 0.74 -9.93
C LEU A 224 -3.69 0.71 -11.24
N TYR A 225 -3.20 1.40 -12.27
CA TYR A 225 -3.81 1.39 -13.60
C TYR A 225 -3.86 -0.03 -14.18
N ALA A 226 -2.74 -0.78 -14.14
CA ALA A 226 -2.71 -2.15 -14.63
C ALA A 226 -3.59 -3.10 -13.81
N PHE A 227 -3.57 -2.96 -12.48
CA PHE A 227 -4.34 -3.78 -11.54
C PHE A 227 -5.85 -3.65 -11.80
N SER A 228 -6.33 -2.42 -11.94
CA SER A 228 -7.75 -2.13 -12.18
C SER A 228 -8.23 -2.58 -13.57
N LEU A 229 -7.39 -2.55 -14.60
CA LEU A 229 -7.72 -3.14 -15.90
C LEU A 229 -7.92 -4.66 -15.81
N GLN A 230 -7.09 -5.38 -15.04
CA GLN A 230 -7.23 -6.82 -14.86
C GLN A 230 -8.51 -7.19 -14.09
N GLU A 231 -8.84 -6.44 -13.04
CA GLU A 231 -10.09 -6.65 -12.28
C GLU A 231 -11.33 -6.38 -13.15
N ASN A 232 -11.31 -5.34 -13.98
CA ASN A 232 -12.39 -5.01 -14.92
C ASN A 232 -12.59 -6.06 -16.02
N GLU A 233 -11.53 -6.73 -16.48
CA GLU A 233 -11.64 -7.85 -17.44
C GLU A 233 -12.30 -9.08 -16.80
N MET A 234 -12.06 -9.31 -15.50
CA MET A 234 -12.58 -10.46 -14.76
C MET A 234 -14.01 -10.24 -14.25
N SER A 235 -14.38 -9.00 -13.95
CA SER A 235 -15.71 -8.63 -13.45
C SER A 235 -16.58 -8.15 -14.61
N SER A 236 -17.41 -9.05 -15.15
CA SER A 236 -18.35 -8.73 -16.23
C SER A 236 -19.28 -7.56 -15.86
N PHE A 237 -18.98 -6.37 -16.37
CA PHE A 237 -19.85 -5.19 -16.49
C PHE A 237 -20.54 -4.69 -15.21
N SER A 238 -19.77 -4.00 -14.37
CA SER A 238 -20.31 -2.89 -13.55
C SER A 238 -19.79 -1.58 -14.11
N LEU A 239 -20.38 -1.13 -15.23
CA LEU A 239 -20.23 0.24 -15.73
C LEU A 239 -21.12 1.17 -14.89
N SER A 240 -20.85 1.30 -13.59
CA SER A 240 -21.32 2.52 -12.92
C SER A 240 -20.56 3.67 -13.56
N ALA A 241 -21.30 4.64 -14.11
CA ALA A 241 -20.70 5.82 -14.74
C ALA A 241 -20.10 6.80 -13.71
N ASN A 242 -20.32 6.56 -12.41
CA ASN A 242 -19.88 7.43 -11.34
C ASN A 242 -18.61 6.90 -10.68
N LEU A 243 -17.51 7.62 -10.87
CA LEU A 243 -16.20 7.35 -10.28
C LEU A 243 -16.27 7.27 -8.74
N GLU A 244 -17.12 8.09 -8.12
CA GLU A 244 -17.24 8.17 -6.66
C GLU A 244 -17.83 6.91 -6.02
N GLU A 245 -18.48 6.04 -6.80
CA GLU A 245 -19.02 4.76 -6.35
C GLU A 245 -17.97 3.65 -6.38
N LYS A 246 -16.85 3.86 -7.08
CA LYS A 246 -15.79 2.86 -7.27
C LYS A 246 -14.79 2.86 -6.10
N PRO A 247 -14.19 1.70 -5.78
CA PRO A 247 -13.01 1.62 -4.93
C PRO A 247 -11.89 2.55 -5.43
N TYR A 248 -11.13 3.16 -4.52
CA TYR A 248 -10.11 4.16 -4.89
C TYR A 248 -8.96 3.56 -5.72
N ILE A 249 -8.70 2.25 -5.58
CA ILE A 249 -7.71 1.53 -6.38
C ILE A 249 -8.08 1.47 -7.88
N GLU A 250 -9.36 1.64 -8.22
CA GLU A 250 -9.85 1.58 -9.61
C GLU A 250 -9.81 2.93 -10.32
N TRP A 251 -9.65 4.04 -9.59
CA TRP A 251 -9.89 5.38 -10.12
C TRP A 251 -9.05 5.73 -11.35
N LEU A 252 -7.79 5.30 -11.39
CA LEU A 252 -6.89 5.61 -12.50
C LEU A 252 -7.29 4.91 -13.81
N SER A 253 -8.02 3.79 -13.78
CA SER A 253 -8.53 3.14 -15.02
C SER A 253 -9.64 3.90 -15.71
N HIS A 254 -10.24 4.88 -15.03
CA HIS A 254 -11.33 5.71 -15.55
C HIS A 254 -10.83 7.02 -16.18
N SER A 255 -9.51 7.26 -16.20
CA SER A 255 -8.92 8.41 -16.89
C SER A 255 -8.56 8.05 -18.33
N PHE A 256 -9.08 8.82 -19.30
CA PHE A 256 -8.97 8.50 -20.73
C PHE A 256 -7.89 9.30 -21.47
N ASP A 257 -7.30 10.30 -20.82
CA ASP A 257 -6.26 11.14 -21.39
C ASP A 257 -5.15 11.43 -20.35
N PRO A 258 -3.95 11.82 -20.78
CA PRO A 258 -2.83 12.02 -19.86
C PRO A 258 -3.03 13.12 -18.82
N ASP A 259 -3.80 14.17 -19.12
CA ASP A 259 -4.02 15.28 -18.20
C ASP A 259 -5.03 14.87 -17.11
N SER A 260 -6.15 14.24 -17.50
CA SER A 260 -7.12 13.70 -16.53
C SER A 260 -6.52 12.58 -15.67
N PHE A 261 -5.62 11.77 -16.22
CA PHE A 261 -4.88 10.76 -15.45
C PHE A 261 -3.95 11.41 -14.42
N ALA A 262 -3.20 12.43 -14.81
CA ALA A 262 -2.31 13.16 -13.90
C ALA A 262 -3.09 13.86 -12.78
N GLU A 263 -4.25 14.45 -13.10
CA GLU A 263 -5.16 15.06 -12.13
C GLU A 263 -5.72 14.01 -11.15
N THR A 264 -6.19 12.87 -11.65
CA THR A 264 -6.71 11.77 -10.82
C THR A 264 -5.61 11.21 -9.90
N ALA A 265 -4.39 11.03 -10.42
CA ALA A 265 -3.25 10.62 -9.62
C ALA A 265 -2.91 11.64 -8.54
N GLN A 266 -2.94 12.94 -8.86
CA GLN A 266 -2.73 14.01 -7.89
C GLN A 266 -3.80 14.01 -6.79
N ASN A 267 -5.07 13.73 -7.14
CA ASN A 267 -6.17 13.58 -6.18
C ASN A 267 -5.97 12.37 -5.27
N LEU A 268 -5.35 11.29 -5.75
CA LEU A 268 -4.88 10.16 -4.93
C LEU A 268 -3.57 10.46 -4.17
N SER A 269 -3.06 11.69 -4.20
CA SER A 269 -1.77 12.08 -3.61
C SER A 269 -0.57 11.32 -4.18
N LEU A 270 -0.60 11.05 -5.49
CA LEU A 270 0.48 10.47 -6.29
C LEU A 270 0.99 11.52 -7.29
N PRO A 271 1.98 12.35 -6.93
CA PRO A 271 2.43 13.43 -7.80
C PRO A 271 3.12 12.87 -9.06
N LEU A 272 2.57 13.21 -10.23
CA LEU A 272 3.16 12.90 -11.53
C LEU A 272 2.72 13.92 -12.60
N SER A 273 3.54 14.06 -13.64
CA SER A 273 3.24 14.95 -14.77
C SER A 273 2.41 14.26 -15.86
N SER A 274 1.71 15.03 -16.70
CA SER A 274 1.01 14.51 -17.89
C SER A 274 1.93 13.72 -18.82
N ARG A 275 3.23 14.06 -18.89
CA ARG A 275 4.23 13.26 -19.62
C ARG A 275 4.42 11.87 -19.02
N SER A 276 4.43 11.76 -17.69
CA SER A 276 4.55 10.47 -17.01
C SER A 276 3.25 9.68 -17.16
N ALA A 277 2.09 10.32 -17.03
CA ALA A 277 0.79 9.73 -17.31
C ALA A 277 0.72 9.15 -18.73
N ARG A 278 1.16 9.91 -19.74
CA ARG A 278 1.23 9.41 -21.13
C ARG A 278 2.08 8.15 -21.25
N ARG A 279 3.24 8.11 -20.60
CA ARG A 279 4.11 6.93 -20.60
C ARG A 279 3.48 5.73 -19.91
N ILE A 280 2.64 5.93 -18.89
CA ILE A 280 1.86 4.86 -18.25
C ILE A 280 0.79 4.35 -19.22
N LEU A 281 -0.01 5.25 -19.79
CA LEU A 281 -1.08 4.92 -20.74
C LEU A 281 -0.55 4.20 -21.99
N ASP A 282 0.64 4.59 -22.48
CA ASP A 282 1.32 3.95 -23.61
C ASP A 282 2.05 2.63 -23.21
N GLY A 283 2.00 2.20 -21.96
CA GLY A 283 2.66 0.98 -21.47
C GLY A 283 4.19 1.05 -21.40
N SER A 284 4.77 2.26 -21.45
CA SER A 284 6.22 2.48 -21.37
C SER A 284 6.77 2.45 -19.93
N ILE A 285 5.89 2.49 -18.93
CA ILE A 285 6.22 2.29 -17.51
C ILE A 285 5.54 1.01 -17.09
N ASN A 286 6.33 0.01 -16.71
CA ASN A 286 5.80 -1.27 -16.30
C ASN A 286 5.19 -1.18 -14.89
N PRO A 287 4.06 -1.87 -14.64
CA PRO A 287 3.57 -2.05 -13.28
C PRO A 287 4.59 -2.82 -12.44
N LEU A 288 4.64 -2.53 -11.14
CA LEU A 288 5.50 -3.24 -10.21
C LEU A 288 4.97 -4.65 -9.97
N PRO A 289 5.84 -5.66 -9.82
CA PRO A 289 5.43 -6.93 -9.26
C PRO A 289 5.17 -6.78 -7.74
N PRO A 290 4.46 -7.73 -7.11
CA PRO A 290 4.34 -7.80 -5.67
C PRO A 290 5.71 -7.68 -4.99
N TYR A 291 5.84 -6.83 -3.97
CA TYR A 291 7.13 -6.46 -3.38
C TYR A 291 7.93 -7.68 -2.87
N LEU A 292 7.23 -8.74 -2.44
CA LEU A 292 7.84 -9.99 -2.03
C LEU A 292 8.70 -10.66 -3.14
N SER A 293 8.42 -10.40 -4.42
CA SER A 293 9.20 -10.97 -5.53
C SER A 293 10.65 -10.48 -5.56
N TYR A 294 10.94 -9.31 -4.96
CA TYR A 294 12.29 -8.75 -4.94
C TYR A 294 13.26 -9.50 -4.01
N LEU A 295 12.77 -10.40 -3.14
CA LEU A 295 13.63 -11.25 -2.31
C LEU A 295 14.52 -12.20 -3.13
N GLY A 296 14.04 -12.64 -4.30
CA GLY A 296 14.75 -13.57 -5.17
C GLY A 296 15.78 -12.91 -6.09
N THR A 297 15.61 -11.63 -6.41
CA THR A 297 16.48 -10.91 -7.36
C THR A 297 17.85 -10.56 -6.77
N SER A 298 17.91 -10.19 -5.49
CA SER A 298 19.17 -9.74 -4.85
C SER A 298 20.12 -10.89 -4.49
N ALA A 299 19.65 -12.13 -4.44
CA ALA A 299 20.47 -13.31 -4.23
C ALA A 299 21.17 -13.80 -5.52
N SER A 300 20.58 -13.51 -6.69
CA SER A 300 21.09 -13.99 -7.99
C SER A 300 22.23 -13.14 -8.57
N GLU A 301 22.42 -11.92 -8.06
CA GLU A 301 23.41 -10.98 -8.62
C GLU A 301 24.85 -11.17 -8.12
N ARG A 302 25.13 -12.13 -7.23
CA ARG A 302 26.50 -12.39 -6.73
C ARG A 302 27.20 -13.62 -7.31
N THR A 303 26.58 -14.31 -8.27
CA THR A 303 27.23 -15.42 -8.99
C THR A 303 27.12 -15.21 -10.50
N ASN A 304 27.91 -14.30 -11.08
CA ASN A 304 28.16 -14.36 -12.52
C ASN A 304 29.60 -13.96 -12.87
N ASN A 305 30.31 -14.96 -13.41
CA ASN A 305 31.53 -14.85 -14.19
C ASN A 305 31.38 -13.81 -15.32
N PRO A 306 32.46 -13.11 -15.72
CA PRO A 306 32.39 -11.93 -16.59
C PRO A 306 32.31 -12.21 -18.10
N ASP A 307 31.84 -13.38 -18.55
CA ASP A 307 31.71 -13.68 -19.99
C ASP A 307 30.33 -14.26 -20.35
N SER A 308 29.36 -13.39 -20.63
CA SER A 308 28.31 -13.69 -21.61
C SER A 308 27.58 -12.41 -22.04
N LYS A 309 27.81 -11.99 -23.29
CA LYS A 309 27.03 -10.96 -23.98
C LYS A 309 25.73 -11.57 -24.53
N THR A 310 24.69 -11.64 -23.72
CA THR A 310 23.29 -11.75 -24.17
C THR A 310 22.36 -11.18 -23.08
N PRO A 311 21.29 -10.46 -23.43
CA PRO A 311 20.34 -9.97 -22.43
C PRO A 311 19.59 -11.17 -21.85
N LYS A 312 19.97 -11.56 -20.64
CA LYS A 312 19.28 -12.62 -19.90
C LYS A 312 17.97 -12.04 -19.36
N THR A 313 16.86 -12.57 -19.87
CA THR A 313 15.55 -12.52 -19.21
C THR A 313 15.72 -12.89 -17.74
N LEU A 314 15.14 -12.07 -16.86
CA LEU A 314 15.14 -12.25 -15.41
C LEU A 314 14.69 -13.69 -15.09
N PRO A 315 15.48 -14.47 -14.33
CA PRO A 315 15.05 -15.80 -13.89
C PRO A 315 13.94 -15.62 -12.85
N SER A 316 12.73 -16.09 -13.17
CA SER A 316 11.61 -16.16 -12.25
C SER A 316 11.88 -17.24 -11.18
N PHE A 317 12.38 -16.82 -10.03
CA PHE A 317 12.45 -17.67 -8.85
C PHE A 317 11.09 -17.62 -8.14
N ASN A 318 10.17 -18.48 -8.57
CA ASN A 318 8.84 -18.61 -7.98
C ASN A 318 8.92 -19.31 -6.61
N LEU A 319 8.93 -18.52 -5.54
CA LEU A 319 8.80 -19.02 -4.16
C LEU A 319 7.36 -19.51 -3.83
N PHE A 320 6.42 -19.36 -4.76
CA PHE A 320 5.03 -19.87 -4.70
C PHE A 320 4.89 -21.31 -5.20
N ASN A 321 5.93 -22.14 -5.03
CA ASN A 321 5.77 -23.56 -5.21
C ASN A 321 4.91 -24.12 -4.07
N ASP A 322 3.60 -24.25 -4.30
CA ASP A 322 2.89 -25.41 -3.78
C ASP A 322 3.71 -26.63 -4.24
N ALA A 323 4.17 -27.42 -3.27
CA ALA A 323 5.02 -28.59 -3.52
C ALA A 323 4.24 -29.70 -4.26
N ARG A 324 2.95 -29.49 -4.54
CA ARG A 324 2.11 -30.36 -5.34
C ARG A 324 1.96 -29.72 -6.73
N GLY A 325 2.67 -30.25 -7.73
CA GLY A 325 2.38 -29.87 -9.11
C GLY A 325 0.94 -30.22 -9.47
N LEU A 326 0.24 -29.35 -10.20
CA LEU A 326 -1.10 -29.63 -10.71
C LEU A 326 -1.07 -30.92 -11.54
N LYS A 327 -1.72 -31.96 -11.02
CA LYS A 327 -1.93 -33.23 -11.72
C LYS A 327 -3.43 -33.43 -11.89
N LEU A 328 -3.86 -33.53 -13.14
CA LEU A 328 -5.23 -33.92 -13.48
C LEU A 328 -5.28 -35.43 -13.69
N ALA A 329 -6.36 -36.09 -13.29
CA ALA A 329 -6.57 -37.48 -13.63
C ALA A 329 -6.79 -37.61 -15.15
N GLU A 330 -6.32 -38.70 -15.76
CA GLU A 330 -6.48 -38.93 -17.21
C GLU A 330 -7.94 -38.87 -17.65
N LYS A 331 -8.86 -39.44 -16.86
CA LYS A 331 -10.30 -39.37 -17.10
C LYS A 331 -10.86 -37.95 -17.16
N ASP A 332 -10.32 -37.03 -16.34
CA ASP A 332 -10.73 -35.64 -16.33
C ASP A 332 -10.17 -34.89 -17.55
N ILE A 333 -8.95 -35.23 -17.98
CA ILE A 333 -8.35 -34.71 -19.22
C ILE A 333 -9.17 -35.14 -20.44
N ASP A 334 -9.59 -36.41 -20.50
CA ASP A 334 -10.39 -36.92 -21.62
C ASP A 334 -11.77 -36.26 -21.66
N THR A 335 -12.45 -36.16 -20.51
CA THR A 335 -13.73 -35.44 -20.41
C THR A 335 -13.57 -33.97 -20.81
N PHE A 336 -12.45 -33.34 -20.45
CA PHE A 336 -12.16 -31.96 -20.81
C PHE A 336 -11.90 -31.81 -22.32
N LYS A 337 -11.16 -32.73 -22.95
CA LYS A 337 -10.94 -32.77 -24.39
C LYS A 337 -12.25 -32.91 -25.17
N GLU A 338 -13.15 -33.80 -24.74
CA GLU A 338 -14.45 -34.00 -25.41
C GLU A 338 -15.31 -32.73 -25.38
N ARG A 339 -15.35 -32.03 -24.24
CA ARG A 339 -16.07 -30.76 -24.10
C ARG A 339 -15.48 -29.66 -24.97
N LEU A 340 -14.15 -29.56 -25.01
CA LEU A 340 -13.44 -28.59 -25.86
C LEU A 340 -13.63 -28.88 -27.35
N ALA A 341 -13.57 -30.14 -27.77
CA ALA A 341 -13.84 -30.54 -29.15
C ALA A 341 -15.28 -30.21 -29.54
N THR A 342 -16.24 -30.40 -28.63
CA THR A 342 -17.65 -30.04 -28.86
C THR A 342 -17.83 -28.52 -28.99
N ALA A 343 -17.18 -27.73 -28.12
CA ALA A 343 -17.21 -26.28 -28.16
C ALA A 343 -16.49 -25.67 -29.38
N TYR A 344 -15.52 -26.40 -29.95
CA TYR A 344 -14.77 -25.97 -31.13
C TYR A 344 -15.59 -26.10 -32.43
N LYS A 345 -16.52 -27.06 -32.54
CA LYS A 345 -17.27 -27.31 -33.79
C LYS A 345 -17.96 -26.08 -34.38
N PRO A 346 -18.71 -25.25 -33.62
CA PRO A 346 -19.33 -24.05 -34.18
C PRO A 346 -18.32 -23.03 -34.72
N LEU A 347 -17.14 -22.93 -34.08
CA LEU A 347 -16.06 -22.07 -34.53
C LEU A 347 -15.39 -22.63 -35.79
N ALA A 348 -15.19 -23.94 -35.85
CA ALA A 348 -14.63 -24.59 -37.02
C ALA A 348 -15.55 -24.42 -38.25
N ASP A 349 -16.85 -24.60 -38.07
CA ASP A 349 -17.86 -24.42 -39.12
C ASP A 349 -17.91 -22.97 -39.61
N ALA A 350 -17.88 -21.99 -38.70
CA ALA A 350 -17.94 -20.56 -39.05
C ALA A 350 -16.72 -20.08 -39.86
N TYR A 351 -15.57 -20.73 -39.71
CA TYR A 351 -14.30 -20.34 -40.33
C TYR A 351 -13.75 -21.37 -41.33
N TYR A 352 -14.58 -22.33 -41.75
CA TYR A 352 -14.22 -23.40 -42.71
C TYR A 352 -12.97 -24.21 -42.30
N LEU A 353 -12.86 -24.52 -41.01
CA LEU A 353 -11.78 -25.29 -40.42
C LEU A 353 -12.21 -26.74 -40.18
N ASN A 354 -11.26 -27.66 -40.19
CA ASN A 354 -11.50 -29.07 -39.88
C ASN A 354 -12.08 -29.22 -38.47
N SER A 355 -13.32 -29.69 -38.36
CA SER A 355 -14.01 -29.85 -37.07
C SER A 355 -13.64 -31.13 -36.32
N GLY A 356 -12.86 -32.03 -36.95
CA GLY A 356 -12.39 -33.30 -36.39
C GLY A 356 -11.05 -33.24 -35.63
N ILE A 357 -10.57 -32.04 -35.27
CA ILE A 357 -9.29 -31.87 -34.57
C ILE A 357 -9.46 -32.18 -33.07
N GLU A 358 -8.65 -33.09 -32.54
CA GLU A 358 -8.54 -33.31 -31.10
C GLU A 358 -7.62 -32.26 -30.46
N PRO A 359 -8.07 -31.57 -29.37
CA PRO A 359 -7.24 -30.61 -28.68
C PRO A 359 -6.09 -31.29 -27.93
N MET A 360 -4.87 -30.78 -28.11
CA MET A 360 -3.71 -31.16 -27.32
C MET A 360 -3.72 -30.40 -25.99
N VAL A 361 -3.87 -31.13 -24.89
CA VAL A 361 -3.89 -30.55 -23.53
C VAL A 361 -2.56 -30.84 -22.85
N THR A 362 -1.79 -29.79 -22.54
CA THR A 362 -0.55 -29.89 -21.76
C THR A 362 -0.76 -29.26 -20.39
N VAL A 363 -0.65 -30.06 -19.33
CA VAL A 363 -0.71 -29.59 -17.95
C VAL A 363 0.71 -29.34 -17.45
N LYS A 364 1.02 -28.09 -17.10
CA LYS A 364 2.24 -27.71 -16.39
C LYS A 364 1.87 -27.29 -14.97
N LYS A 365 2.90 -27.07 -14.15
CA LYS A 365 2.76 -26.76 -12.72
C LYS A 365 1.71 -25.69 -12.42
N ASP A 366 1.75 -24.57 -13.14
CA ASP A 366 0.90 -23.40 -12.90
C ASP A 366 0.06 -23.00 -14.13
N LYS A 367 -0.06 -23.89 -15.14
CA LYS A 367 -0.85 -23.60 -16.35
C LYS A 367 -1.32 -24.84 -17.06
N ILE A 368 -2.52 -24.76 -17.63
CA ILE A 368 -3.03 -25.72 -18.63
C ILE A 368 -2.97 -25.02 -19.99
N THR A 369 -2.28 -25.61 -20.96
CA THR A 369 -2.22 -25.12 -22.33
C THR A 369 -3.03 -26.05 -23.22
N VAL A 370 -3.99 -25.49 -23.97
CA VAL A 370 -4.80 -26.22 -24.94
C VAL A 370 -4.44 -25.71 -26.33
N THR A 371 -4.06 -26.61 -27.22
CA THR A 371 -3.70 -26.29 -28.61
C THR A 371 -4.62 -27.03 -29.57
N PHE A 372 -5.18 -26.29 -30.53
CA PHE A 372 -5.86 -26.86 -31.70
C PHE A 372 -4.97 -26.65 -32.93
N GLU A 373 -4.54 -27.73 -33.58
CA GLU A 373 -3.78 -27.65 -34.83
C GLU A 373 -4.74 -27.45 -36.00
N VAL A 374 -4.97 -26.18 -36.35
CA VAL A 374 -6.00 -25.79 -37.31
C VAL A 374 -5.60 -26.14 -38.75
N GLU A 375 -6.43 -26.94 -39.41
CA GLU A 375 -6.38 -27.17 -40.86
C GLU A 375 -7.61 -26.54 -41.53
N LYS A 376 -7.40 -25.78 -42.61
CA LYS A 376 -8.50 -25.23 -43.41
C LYS A 376 -8.98 -26.28 -44.41
N TYR A 377 -10.28 -26.41 -44.60
CA TYR A 377 -10.80 -27.14 -45.76
C TYR A 377 -10.33 -26.42 -47.03
N ARG A 378 -9.74 -27.17 -47.96
CA ARG A 378 -9.40 -26.66 -49.30
C ARG A 378 -10.63 -26.51 -50.16
#